data_AF-A0A7S3J5T5-F1
#
_entry.id   AF-A0A7S3J5T5-F1
#
_cell.length_a   1.000
_cell.length_b   1.000
_cell.length_c   1.000
_cell.angle_alpha   90.00
_cell.angle_beta   90.00
_cell.angle_gamma   90.00
#
_symmetry.space_group_name_H-M   'P 1'
#
loop_
_entity.id
_entity.type
_entity.pdbx_description
1 polymer ?
#
loop_
_entity_poly.entity_id
_entity_poly.type
_entity_poly.pdbx_seq_one_letter_code
_entity_poly.pdbx_strand_id
1 'polypeptide(L)'
;GQEIFQYYVREYEYLLHVRLPACSAAAGRKIERTFSVLNIQGFSMGMLKEKARNFVRIPIDITQNNYPEVMFKLFIINAPFMFKGAWTIIKPFLAERSRKKISIMGAKYHTSLFEHVDPDNVPESIGGNCTCADLGGDCFASNKGPWLEYPGDEFGEAAKQALLEESKSADPFIIETSEDVVDASAVPVSAQPKAGLAEDLEEEAKVAKDAVEVSPA
;
A
#
# COMPACT_ATOMS: atom_id res chain seq x y z
N GLY A 1 3.87 15.09 -1.38
CA GLY A 1 3.96 14.63 0.03
C GLY A 1 2.63 14.71 0.74
N GLN A 2 2.09 15.93 0.89
CA GLN A 2 0.79 16.18 1.51
C GLN A 2 -0.41 15.63 0.71
N GLU A 3 -0.34 15.68 -0.62
CA GLU A 3 -1.39 15.14 -1.50
C GLU A 3 -1.55 13.62 -1.34
N ILE A 4 -0.43 12.87 -1.35
CA ILE A 4 -0.44 11.41 -1.10
C ILE A 4 -1.06 11.10 0.27
N PHE A 5 -0.73 11.88 1.30
CA PHE A 5 -1.33 11.70 2.63
C PHE A 5 -2.86 11.90 2.58
N GLN A 6 -3.34 12.97 1.95
CA GLN A 6 -4.77 13.25 1.83
C GLN A 6 -5.51 12.18 1.02
N TYR A 7 -4.90 11.70 -0.06
CA TYR A 7 -5.41 10.57 -0.85
C TYR A 7 -5.59 9.33 0.03
N TYR A 8 -4.56 8.94 0.80
CA TYR A 8 -4.68 7.80 1.70
C TYR A 8 -5.76 7.99 2.76
N VAL A 9 -5.89 9.18 3.35
CA VAL A 9 -6.98 9.45 4.30
C VAL A 9 -8.34 9.24 3.62
N ARG A 10 -8.57 9.81 2.43
CA ARG A 10 -9.84 9.65 1.70
C ARG A 10 -10.14 8.20 1.33
N GLU A 11 -9.14 7.46 0.86
CA GLU A 11 -9.27 6.02 0.58
C GLU A 11 -9.66 5.24 1.84
N TYR A 12 -9.09 5.58 3.00
CA TYR A 12 -9.43 4.95 4.27
C TYR A 12 -10.83 5.33 4.76
N GLU A 13 -11.24 6.59 4.64
CA GLU A 13 -12.61 7.00 4.97
C GLU A 13 -13.63 6.29 4.07
N TYR A 14 -13.38 6.23 2.76
CA TYR A 14 -14.24 5.47 1.83
C TYR A 14 -14.27 3.97 2.15
N LEU A 15 -13.13 3.40 2.53
CA LEU A 15 -13.03 2.02 2.97
C LEU A 15 -13.88 1.74 4.22
N LEU A 16 -13.76 2.58 5.25
CA LEU A 16 -14.42 2.39 6.54
C LEU A 16 -15.92 2.66 6.49
N HIS A 17 -16.33 3.69 5.75
CA HIS A 17 -17.71 4.17 5.73
C HIS A 17 -18.55 3.58 4.59
N VAL A 18 -17.93 3.01 3.56
CA VAL A 18 -18.66 2.41 2.42
C VAL A 18 -18.24 0.98 2.14
N ARG A 19 -16.96 0.70 1.85
CA ARG A 19 -16.55 -0.63 1.37
C ARG A 19 -16.75 -1.73 2.43
N LEU A 20 -16.29 -1.53 3.66
CA LEU A 20 -16.43 -2.52 4.73
C LEU A 20 -17.89 -2.75 5.16
N PRO A 21 -18.73 -1.72 5.32
CA PRO A 21 -20.17 -1.90 5.54
C PRO A 21 -20.88 -2.62 4.39
N ALA A 22 -20.57 -2.28 3.14
CA ALA A 22 -21.13 -2.96 1.96
C ALA A 22 -20.77 -4.45 1.93
N CYS A 23 -19.50 -4.77 2.17
CA CYS A 23 -19.03 -6.14 2.29
C CYS A 23 -19.69 -6.87 3.47
N SER A 24 -19.93 -6.18 4.60
CA SER A 24 -20.62 -6.76 5.75
C SER A 24 -22.08 -7.11 5.44
N ALA A 25 -22.78 -6.21 4.74
CA ALA A 25 -24.15 -6.43 4.30
C ALA A 25 -24.24 -7.60 3.32
N ALA A 26 -23.36 -7.64 2.31
CA ALA A 26 -23.33 -8.71 1.32
C ALA A 26 -22.97 -10.08 1.93
N ALA A 27 -22.08 -10.12 2.93
CA ALA A 27 -21.66 -11.36 3.58
C ALA A 27 -22.59 -11.82 4.72
N GLY A 28 -23.55 -11.00 5.13
CA GLY A 28 -24.43 -11.28 6.28
C GLY A 28 -23.69 -11.37 7.63
N ARG A 29 -22.46 -10.85 7.73
CA ARG A 29 -21.62 -10.87 8.92
C ARG A 29 -20.69 -9.66 8.95
N LYS A 30 -20.21 -9.29 10.13
CA LYS A 30 -19.29 -8.15 10.27
C LYS A 30 -17.96 -8.40 9.53
N ILE A 31 -17.60 -7.48 8.64
CA ILE A 31 -16.32 -7.41 7.92
C ILE A 31 -15.66 -6.08 8.30
N GLU A 32 -14.51 -6.15 8.96
CA GLU A 32 -13.81 -4.97 9.49
C GLU A 32 -12.38 -4.84 8.96
N ARG A 33 -11.95 -5.78 8.12
CA ARG A 33 -10.54 -5.90 7.72
C ARG A 33 -10.38 -6.19 6.24
N THR A 34 -9.26 -5.72 5.70
CA THR A 34 -8.90 -5.84 4.28
C THR A 34 -7.92 -6.98 4.02
N PHE A 35 -8.15 -7.66 2.91
CA PHE A 35 -7.19 -8.53 2.26
C PHE A 35 -6.60 -7.77 1.08
N SER A 36 -5.29 -7.59 1.03
CA SER A 36 -4.63 -6.77 0.02
C SER A 36 -3.56 -7.57 -0.71
N VAL A 37 -3.44 -7.33 -2.02
CA VAL A 37 -2.40 -7.92 -2.88
C VAL A 37 -1.62 -6.78 -3.52
N LEU A 38 -0.30 -6.78 -3.36
CA LEU A 38 0.62 -5.82 -3.93
C LEU A 38 1.55 -6.55 -4.90
N ASN A 39 1.38 -6.31 -6.20
CA ASN A 39 2.26 -6.83 -7.23
C ASN A 39 3.47 -5.91 -7.39
N ILE A 40 4.66 -6.42 -7.12
CA ILE A 40 5.92 -5.65 -7.27
C ILE A 40 6.80 -6.19 -8.40
N GLN A 41 6.19 -6.82 -9.40
CA GLN A 41 6.90 -7.16 -10.63
C GLN A 41 7.48 -5.89 -11.28
N GLY A 42 8.75 -5.94 -11.71
CA GLY A 42 9.45 -4.78 -12.27
C GLY A 42 10.05 -3.83 -11.23
N PHE A 43 9.88 -4.11 -9.93
CA PHE A 43 10.50 -3.34 -8.86
C PHE A 43 12.03 -3.40 -8.93
N SER A 44 12.70 -2.24 -8.81
CA SER A 44 14.16 -2.13 -8.78
C SER A 44 14.65 -1.35 -7.56
N MET A 45 15.87 -1.62 -7.09
CA MET A 45 16.44 -0.92 -5.93
C MET A 45 16.65 0.58 -6.19
N GLY A 46 16.76 0.99 -7.45
CA GLY A 46 16.81 2.40 -7.84
C GLY A 46 15.54 3.17 -7.44
N MET A 47 14.39 2.47 -7.37
CA MET A 47 13.13 3.01 -6.88
C MET A 47 13.14 3.20 -5.35
N LEU A 48 14.14 2.68 -4.62
CA LEU A 48 14.29 2.80 -3.15
C LEU A 48 15.26 3.90 -2.69
N LYS A 49 15.76 4.74 -3.59
CA LYS A 49 16.58 5.93 -3.26
C LYS A 49 15.84 6.87 -2.30
N GLU A 50 16.51 7.92 -1.82
CA GLU A 50 16.05 8.84 -0.75
C GLU A 50 14.55 9.20 -0.73
N LYS A 51 13.93 9.41 -1.90
CA LYS A 51 12.50 9.75 -2.06
C LYS A 51 11.54 8.57 -1.74
N ALA A 52 12.01 7.34 -1.84
CA ALA A 52 11.24 6.13 -1.54
C ALA A 52 11.10 5.83 -0.05
N ARG A 53 12.01 6.34 0.79
CA ARG A 53 11.83 6.29 2.24
C ARG A 53 10.54 6.98 2.64
N ASN A 54 10.22 8.13 2.02
CA ASN A 54 8.94 8.81 2.25
C ASN A 54 7.76 8.03 1.65
N PHE A 55 7.95 7.39 0.49
CA PHE A 55 6.94 6.54 -0.13
C PHE A 55 6.53 5.35 0.74
N VAL A 56 7.48 4.75 1.47
CA VAL A 56 7.20 3.64 2.37
C VAL A 56 6.76 4.13 3.75
N ARG A 57 7.40 5.18 4.27
CA ARG A 57 7.16 5.67 5.64
C ARG A 57 5.83 6.39 5.80
N ILE A 58 5.41 7.21 4.83
CA ILE A 58 4.15 7.98 4.93
C ILE A 58 2.93 7.03 5.04
N PRO A 59 2.74 6.03 4.16
CA PRO A 59 1.62 5.11 4.29
C PRO A 59 1.72 4.27 5.58
N ILE A 60 2.93 3.86 5.97
CA ILE A 60 3.13 3.10 7.21
C ILE A 60 2.73 3.93 8.45
N ASP A 61 3.16 5.18 8.53
CA ASP A 61 2.86 6.08 9.64
C ASP A 61 1.37 6.43 9.68
N ILE A 62 0.73 6.68 8.53
CA ILE A 62 -0.72 6.92 8.44
C ILE A 62 -1.48 5.70 8.97
N THR A 63 -1.17 4.53 8.44
CA THR A 63 -1.95 3.32 8.69
C THR A 63 -1.74 2.76 10.09
N GLN A 64 -0.53 2.84 10.66
CA GLN A 64 -0.29 2.32 12.00
C GLN A 64 -0.76 3.23 13.13
N ASN A 65 -0.66 4.56 12.95
CA ASN A 65 -1.02 5.51 14.00
C ASN A 65 -2.52 5.84 13.99
N ASN A 66 -3.17 5.84 12.82
CA ASN A 66 -4.58 6.22 12.70
C ASN A 66 -5.52 5.03 12.47
N TYR A 67 -5.07 3.95 11.81
CA TYR A 67 -5.93 2.81 11.42
C TYR A 67 -5.35 1.43 11.79
N PRO A 68 -4.96 1.22 13.07
CA PRO A 68 -4.10 0.12 13.50
C PRO A 68 -4.62 -1.31 13.26
N GLU A 69 -5.92 -1.51 13.01
CA GLU A 69 -6.55 -2.83 12.99
C GLU A 69 -7.21 -3.23 11.65
N VAL A 70 -7.15 -2.37 10.63
CA VAL A 70 -7.89 -2.57 9.38
C VAL A 70 -7.26 -3.64 8.48
N MET A 71 -5.96 -3.91 8.58
CA MET A 71 -5.30 -4.95 7.77
C MET A 71 -5.60 -6.35 8.32
N PHE A 72 -6.18 -7.26 7.51
CA PHE A 72 -6.22 -8.70 7.81
C PHE A 72 -4.95 -9.38 7.32
N LYS A 73 -4.63 -9.23 6.02
CA LYS A 73 -3.46 -9.85 5.39
C LYS A 73 -3.02 -9.03 4.17
N LEU A 74 -1.71 -8.91 3.96
CA LEU A 74 -1.10 -8.29 2.78
C LEU A 74 -0.18 -9.32 2.10
N PHE A 75 -0.47 -9.64 0.84
CA PHE A 75 0.39 -10.41 -0.03
C PHE A 75 1.23 -9.48 -0.90
N ILE A 76 2.55 -9.61 -0.84
CA ILE A 76 3.49 -8.98 -1.77
C ILE A 76 3.94 -10.07 -2.74
N ILE A 77 3.53 -9.98 -4.00
CA ILE A 77 3.71 -11.01 -5.03
C ILE A 77 4.72 -10.57 -6.09
N ASN A 78 5.29 -11.54 -6.80
CA ASN A 78 6.36 -11.32 -7.79
C ASN A 78 7.56 -10.56 -7.21
N ALA A 79 7.84 -10.76 -5.92
CA ALA A 79 8.96 -10.12 -5.26
C ALA A 79 10.29 -10.60 -5.87
N PRO A 80 11.12 -9.71 -6.47
CA PRO A 80 12.43 -10.08 -6.95
C PRO A 80 13.33 -10.46 -5.77
N PHE A 81 14.35 -11.28 -6.00
CA PHE A 81 15.25 -11.76 -4.93
C PHE A 81 15.83 -10.60 -4.09
N MET A 82 16.18 -9.49 -4.75
CA MET A 82 16.68 -8.26 -4.12
C MET A 82 15.69 -7.58 -3.15
N PHE A 83 14.38 -7.85 -3.27
CA PHE A 83 13.38 -7.29 -2.36
C PHE A 83 13.59 -7.75 -0.91
N LYS A 84 14.32 -8.85 -0.68
CA LYS A 84 14.74 -9.25 0.68
C LYS A 84 15.53 -8.15 1.38
N GLY A 85 16.44 -7.47 0.67
CA GLY A 85 17.22 -6.35 1.22
C GLY A 85 16.33 -5.15 1.55
N ALA A 86 15.43 -4.80 0.64
CA ALA A 86 14.42 -3.76 0.87
C ALA A 86 13.57 -4.07 2.12
N TRP A 87 13.10 -5.29 2.24
CA TRP A 87 12.27 -5.72 3.37
C TRP A 87 13.01 -5.59 4.71
N THR A 88 14.32 -5.85 4.76
CA THR A 88 15.14 -5.61 5.96
C THR A 88 15.14 -4.15 6.39
N ILE A 89 15.11 -3.22 5.44
CA ILE A 89 15.02 -1.78 5.71
C ILE A 89 13.61 -1.38 6.14
N ILE A 90 12.57 -1.99 5.58
CA ILE A 90 11.16 -1.62 5.84
C ILE A 90 10.65 -2.20 7.16
N LYS A 91 11.06 -3.42 7.50
CA LYS A 91 10.57 -4.20 8.64
C LYS A 91 10.68 -3.47 10.00
N PRO A 92 11.73 -2.68 10.32
CA PRO A 92 11.82 -1.92 11.58
C PRO A 92 10.72 -0.88 11.76
N PHE A 93 10.19 -0.32 10.66
CA PHE A 93 9.08 0.64 10.69
C PHE A 93 7.71 -0.02 10.88
N LEU A 94 7.66 -1.36 10.94
CA LEU A 94 6.42 -2.11 11.05
C LEU A 94 6.22 -2.69 12.45
N ALA A 95 5.09 -2.36 13.09
CA ALA A 95 4.65 -3.02 14.30
C ALA A 95 4.61 -4.55 14.13
N GLU A 96 4.93 -5.32 15.18
CA GLU A 96 5.00 -6.79 15.12
C GLU A 96 3.73 -7.45 14.58
N ARG A 97 2.56 -6.95 15.00
CA ARG A 97 1.25 -7.41 14.51
C ARG A 97 1.10 -7.25 12.99
N SER A 98 1.64 -6.18 12.42
CA SER A 98 1.56 -5.89 10.98
C SER A 98 2.54 -6.77 10.22
N ARG A 99 3.76 -6.96 10.75
CA ARG A 99 4.76 -7.88 10.17
C ARG A 99 4.23 -9.30 10.03
N LYS A 100 3.49 -9.80 11.02
CA LYS A 100 2.87 -11.14 11.00
C LYS A 100 1.78 -11.31 9.94
N LYS A 101 1.19 -10.22 9.44
CA LYS A 101 0.13 -10.23 8.42
C LYS A 101 0.67 -10.11 6.99
N ILE A 102 1.98 -9.89 6.82
CA ILE A 102 2.60 -9.65 5.51
C ILE A 102 3.23 -10.95 5.01
N SER A 103 2.86 -11.37 3.80
CA SER A 103 3.39 -12.56 3.12
C SER A 103 4.12 -12.12 1.84
N ILE A 104 5.43 -12.33 1.78
CA ILE A 104 6.26 -11.95 0.62
C ILE A 104 6.54 -13.21 -0.19
N MET A 105 6.19 -13.19 -1.47
CA MET A 105 6.27 -14.34 -2.36
C MET A 105 6.93 -13.96 -3.68
N GLY A 106 7.72 -14.88 -4.22
CA GLY A 106 8.24 -14.78 -5.59
C GLY A 106 7.15 -15.09 -6.63
N ALA A 107 7.56 -15.57 -7.82
CA ALA A 107 6.62 -15.87 -8.92
C ALA A 107 5.62 -17.02 -8.62
N LYS A 108 5.91 -17.89 -7.64
CA LYS A 108 5.07 -19.03 -7.26
C LYS A 108 4.17 -18.68 -6.06
N TYR A 109 3.25 -17.74 -6.24
CA TYR A 109 2.37 -17.24 -5.16
C TYR A 109 0.94 -17.80 -5.19
N HIS A 110 0.45 -18.19 -6.37
CA HIS A 110 -0.96 -18.54 -6.63
C HIS A 110 -1.57 -19.53 -5.62
N THR A 111 -0.89 -20.64 -5.31
CA THR A 111 -1.41 -21.65 -4.37
C THR A 111 -1.74 -21.04 -3.00
N SER A 112 -0.82 -20.27 -2.41
CA SER A 112 -1.06 -19.64 -1.11
C SER A 112 -2.02 -18.46 -1.19
N LEU A 113 -2.08 -17.77 -2.33
CA LEU A 113 -3.04 -16.68 -2.54
C LEU A 113 -4.48 -17.25 -2.55
N PHE A 114 -4.73 -18.31 -3.32
CA PHE A 114 -6.06 -18.90 -3.50
C PHE A 114 -6.57 -19.71 -2.31
N GLU A 115 -5.73 -19.95 -1.30
CA GLU A 115 -6.20 -20.38 0.03
C GLU A 115 -7.03 -19.31 0.75
N HIS A 116 -6.91 -18.03 0.34
CA HIS A 116 -7.51 -16.89 1.03
C HIS A 116 -8.60 -16.16 0.22
N VAL A 117 -8.58 -16.29 -1.10
CA VAL A 117 -9.50 -15.60 -2.01
C VAL A 117 -9.87 -16.50 -3.17
N ASP A 118 -11.13 -16.46 -3.57
CA ASP A 118 -11.62 -17.18 -4.75
C ASP A 118 -10.95 -16.61 -6.03
N PRO A 119 -10.40 -17.45 -6.93
CA PRO A 119 -9.82 -17.01 -8.19
C PRO A 119 -10.74 -16.09 -9.02
N ASP A 120 -12.07 -16.25 -8.93
CA ASP A 120 -13.04 -15.42 -9.65
C ASP A 120 -13.09 -13.97 -9.15
N ASN A 121 -12.52 -13.70 -7.97
CA ASN A 121 -12.39 -12.37 -7.39
C ASN A 121 -10.97 -11.78 -7.58
N VAL A 122 -10.10 -12.46 -8.32
CA VAL A 122 -8.71 -12.04 -8.57
C VAL A 122 -8.53 -11.71 -10.06
N PRO A 123 -7.88 -10.59 -10.42
CA PRO A 123 -7.65 -10.24 -11.82
C PRO A 123 -6.86 -11.31 -12.59
N GLU A 124 -7.22 -11.52 -13.87
CA GLU A 124 -6.50 -12.43 -14.78
C GLU A 124 -5.02 -12.04 -14.95
N SER A 125 -4.71 -10.75 -14.91
CA SER A 125 -3.34 -10.21 -14.99
C SER A 125 -2.40 -10.70 -13.88
N ILE A 126 -2.95 -11.18 -12.76
CA ILE A 126 -2.20 -11.79 -11.65
C ILE A 126 -2.64 -13.25 -11.39
N GLY A 127 -3.19 -13.89 -12.42
CA GLY A 127 -3.47 -15.33 -12.47
C GLY A 127 -4.80 -15.78 -11.88
N GLY A 128 -5.75 -14.87 -11.62
CA GLY A 128 -7.14 -15.21 -11.33
C GLY A 128 -8.02 -15.34 -12.58
N ASN A 129 -9.33 -15.25 -12.42
CA ASN A 129 -10.31 -15.39 -13.51
C ASN A 129 -11.16 -14.12 -13.73
N CYS A 130 -10.98 -13.08 -12.91
CA CYS A 130 -11.76 -11.85 -13.04
C CYS A 130 -11.25 -11.01 -14.21
N THR A 131 -12.19 -10.62 -15.08
CA THR A 131 -11.93 -9.74 -16.23
C THR A 131 -12.63 -8.39 -16.12
N CYS A 132 -13.53 -8.20 -15.15
CA CYS A 132 -14.39 -7.01 -15.04
C CYS A 132 -15.07 -6.63 -16.38
N ALA A 133 -15.48 -7.62 -17.18
CA ALA A 133 -16.08 -7.39 -18.49
C ALA A 133 -17.34 -6.50 -18.45
N ASP A 134 -18.09 -6.58 -17.36
CA ASP A 134 -19.25 -5.75 -17.04
C ASP A 134 -18.92 -4.27 -16.77
N LEU A 135 -17.64 -3.96 -16.51
CA LEU A 135 -17.13 -2.63 -16.18
C LEU A 135 -16.02 -2.17 -17.13
N GLY A 136 -16.02 -2.66 -18.37
CA GLY A 136 -15.09 -2.23 -19.42
C GLY A 136 -13.81 -3.05 -19.55
N GLY A 137 -13.66 -4.14 -18.79
CA GLY A 137 -12.62 -5.16 -19.03
C GLY A 137 -11.27 -4.94 -18.34
N ASP A 138 -11.09 -3.83 -17.61
CA ASP A 138 -9.86 -3.56 -16.87
C ASP A 138 -10.08 -3.61 -15.35
N CYS A 139 -9.60 -4.68 -14.72
CA CYS A 139 -9.70 -4.84 -13.27
C CYS A 139 -9.01 -3.74 -12.47
N PHE A 140 -7.95 -3.11 -12.99
CA PHE A 140 -7.20 -2.07 -12.27
C PHE A 140 -7.87 -0.71 -12.33
N ALA A 141 -8.51 -0.39 -13.47
CA ALA A 141 -9.33 0.81 -13.59
C ALA A 141 -10.74 0.62 -13.00
N SER A 142 -11.21 -0.63 -12.88
CA SER A 142 -12.51 -0.92 -12.30
C SER A 142 -12.47 -0.87 -10.76
N ASN A 143 -13.49 -0.27 -10.16
CA ASN A 143 -13.72 -0.32 -8.71
C ASN A 143 -14.82 -1.36 -8.39
N LYS A 144 -14.72 -2.57 -8.97
CA LYS A 144 -15.75 -3.62 -8.85
C LYS A 144 -15.88 -4.13 -7.42
N GLY A 145 -17.12 -4.14 -6.90
CA GLY A 145 -17.42 -4.78 -5.62
C GLY A 145 -18.82 -4.45 -5.08
N PRO A 146 -19.18 -5.01 -3.91
CA PRO A 146 -20.51 -4.81 -3.29
C PRO A 146 -20.86 -3.34 -2.99
N TRP A 147 -19.85 -2.48 -2.90
CA TRP A 147 -20.01 -1.06 -2.58
C TRP A 147 -20.56 -0.22 -3.75
N LEU A 148 -20.63 -0.74 -4.97
CA LEU A 148 -21.14 0.02 -6.12
C LEU A 148 -22.61 0.42 -5.96
N GLU A 149 -23.41 -0.44 -5.33
CA GLU A 149 -24.83 -0.21 -5.06
C GLU A 149 -25.10 0.17 -3.59
N TYR A 150 -24.04 0.28 -2.78
CA TYR A 150 -24.18 0.59 -1.36
C TYR A 150 -24.24 2.11 -1.16
N PRO A 151 -25.25 2.63 -0.43
CA PRO A 151 -25.49 4.07 -0.31
C PRO A 151 -24.48 4.81 0.59
N GLY A 152 -23.66 4.09 1.37
CA GLY A 152 -22.71 4.70 2.30
C GLY A 152 -23.38 5.49 3.43
N ASP A 153 -22.56 6.19 4.23
CA ASP A 153 -23.01 7.31 5.07
C ASP A 153 -22.50 8.65 4.49
N GLU A 154 -22.81 9.76 5.16
CA GLU A 154 -22.43 11.11 4.70
C GLU A 154 -20.91 11.25 4.50
N PHE A 155 -20.10 10.68 5.39
CA PHE A 155 -18.64 10.72 5.30
C PHE A 155 -18.13 9.87 4.14
N GLY A 156 -18.72 8.68 3.98
CA GLY A 156 -18.40 7.75 2.90
C GLY A 156 -18.70 8.30 1.51
N GLU A 157 -19.85 8.94 1.32
CA GLU A 157 -20.22 9.55 0.03
C GLU A 157 -19.36 10.79 -0.27
N ALA A 158 -19.01 11.59 0.74
CA ALA A 158 -18.07 12.70 0.56
C ALA A 158 -16.69 12.20 0.13
N ALA A 159 -16.17 11.14 0.76
CA ALA A 159 -14.89 10.53 0.40
C ALA A 159 -14.90 9.95 -1.03
N LYS A 160 -15.98 9.23 -1.38
CA LYS A 160 -16.20 8.68 -2.73
C LYS A 160 -16.18 9.76 -3.80
N GLN A 161 -16.89 10.87 -3.57
CA GLN A 161 -16.96 11.98 -4.51
C GLN A 161 -15.58 12.63 -4.71
N ALA A 162 -14.82 12.85 -3.62
CA ALA A 162 -13.48 13.43 -3.69
C ALA A 162 -12.51 12.54 -4.50
N LEU A 163 -12.57 11.21 -4.33
CA LEU A 163 -11.76 10.26 -5.10
C LEU A 163 -12.16 10.26 -6.59
N LEU A 164 -13.45 10.33 -6.89
CA LEU A 164 -13.96 10.45 -8.25
C LEU A 164 -13.56 11.77 -8.94
N GLU A 165 -13.43 12.85 -8.20
CA GLU A 165 -12.93 14.13 -8.73
C GLU A 165 -11.43 14.08 -8.99
N GLU A 166 -10.64 13.47 -8.11
CA GLU A 166 -9.19 13.29 -8.28
C GLU A 166 -8.84 12.40 -9.45
N SER A 167 -9.55 11.27 -9.62
CA SER A 167 -9.38 10.40 -10.80
C SER A 167 -9.72 11.07 -12.13
N LYS A 168 -10.47 12.18 -12.13
CA LYS A 168 -10.76 12.98 -13.33
C LYS A 168 -9.73 14.10 -13.54
N SER A 169 -9.03 14.53 -12.49
CA SER A 169 -8.12 15.66 -12.52
C SER A 169 -6.65 15.28 -12.64
N ALA A 170 -6.28 14.04 -12.29
CA ALA A 170 -4.91 13.56 -12.33
C ALA A 170 -4.67 12.58 -13.50
N ASP A 171 -3.56 12.78 -14.21
CA ASP A 171 -2.82 11.68 -14.83
C ASP A 171 -2.72 10.55 -13.79
N PRO A 172 -2.91 9.28 -14.17
CA PRO A 172 -2.87 8.17 -13.24
C PRO A 172 -1.57 8.28 -12.44
N PHE A 173 -1.67 8.34 -11.12
CA PHE A 173 -0.52 8.16 -10.26
C PHE A 173 -0.08 6.70 -10.35
N ILE A 174 0.43 6.31 -11.53
CA ILE A 174 1.57 5.42 -11.57
C ILE A 174 2.57 6.10 -10.65
N ILE A 175 3.30 5.30 -9.87
CA ILE A 175 4.57 5.76 -9.29
C ILE A 175 5.53 5.99 -10.47
N GLU A 176 5.21 6.92 -11.36
CA GLU A 176 6.08 7.44 -12.38
C GLU A 176 6.88 8.53 -11.69
N THR A 177 8.16 8.22 -11.53
CA THR A 177 9.18 9.20 -11.21
C THR A 177 9.29 10.15 -12.39
N SER A 178 8.35 11.08 -12.55
CA SER A 178 8.57 12.23 -13.43
C SER A 178 9.12 13.37 -12.59
N GLU A 179 10.27 13.84 -13.06
CA GLU A 179 10.97 15.03 -12.63
C GLU A 179 9.98 16.20 -12.69
N ASP A 180 9.66 16.82 -11.55
CA ASP A 180 9.75 18.28 -11.35
C ASP A 180 9.04 18.74 -10.07
N VAL A 181 9.56 19.86 -9.55
CA VAL A 181 8.93 20.85 -8.67
C VAL A 181 9.09 20.72 -7.14
N VAL A 182 10.16 21.41 -6.71
CA VAL A 182 10.33 22.40 -5.62
C VAL A 182 10.28 22.04 -4.12
N ASP A 183 11.45 22.33 -3.52
CA ASP A 183 11.78 22.86 -2.19
C ASP A 183 10.71 22.81 -1.09
N ALA A 184 10.96 21.98 -0.08
CA ALA A 184 10.09 21.73 1.07
C ALA A 184 10.53 22.51 2.33
N SER A 185 10.94 23.77 2.21
CA SER A 185 11.39 24.57 3.36
C SER A 185 10.29 25.36 4.09
N ALA A 186 8.99 25.14 3.85
CA ALA A 186 7.96 25.97 4.48
C ALA A 186 6.65 25.25 4.79
N VAL A 187 6.61 24.40 5.83
CA VAL A 187 5.39 24.18 6.63
C VAL A 187 5.76 23.98 8.11
N PRO A 188 5.11 24.69 9.05
CA PRO A 188 5.46 24.66 10.46
C PRO A 188 5.08 23.33 11.14
N VAL A 189 6.06 22.83 11.92
CA VAL A 189 6.00 21.63 12.75
C VAL A 189 5.20 21.91 14.02
N SER A 190 4.14 21.14 14.28
CA SER A 190 3.70 20.89 15.67
C SER A 190 3.50 19.40 15.94
N ALA A 191 4.57 18.64 15.77
CA ALA A 191 4.88 17.45 16.55
C ALA A 191 6.38 17.20 16.34
N GLN A 192 7.21 17.66 17.27
CA GLN A 192 8.66 17.46 17.15
C GLN A 192 8.99 15.96 17.29
N PRO A 193 9.82 15.39 16.40
CA PRO A 193 10.42 14.09 16.61
C PRO A 193 11.41 14.18 17.78
N LYS A 194 11.48 13.14 18.62
CA LYS A 194 12.55 13.01 19.62
C LYS A 194 13.91 12.99 18.91
N ALA A 195 14.82 13.85 19.37
CA ALA A 195 16.20 13.92 18.91
C ALA A 195 16.97 12.61 19.22
N GLY A 196 17.77 12.15 18.25
CA GLY A 196 18.66 10.97 18.36
C GLY A 196 18.63 10.05 17.14
N LEU A 197 17.51 9.97 16.42
CA LEU A 197 17.30 8.94 15.38
C LEU A 197 18.06 9.18 14.06
N ALA A 198 18.60 10.38 13.84
CA ALA A 198 19.32 10.71 12.60
C ALA A 198 20.78 10.21 12.63
N GLU A 199 21.42 10.23 13.79
CA GLU A 199 22.84 9.82 13.95
C GLU A 199 22.97 8.29 13.95
N ASP A 200 22.00 7.57 14.53
CA ASP A 200 21.97 6.09 14.55
C ASP A 200 21.87 5.49 13.12
N LEU A 201 21.25 6.22 12.19
CA LEU A 201 21.02 5.75 10.82
C LEU A 201 22.23 5.90 9.89
N GLU A 202 23.14 6.85 10.16
CA GLU A 202 24.40 6.95 9.43
C GLU A 202 25.40 5.88 9.86
N GLU A 203 25.40 5.51 11.15
CA GLU A 203 26.24 4.44 11.68
C GLU A 203 25.80 3.06 11.16
N GLU A 204 24.49 2.76 11.16
CA GLU A 204 23.97 1.49 10.66
C GLU A 204 24.10 1.35 9.12
N ALA A 205 23.98 2.44 8.37
CA ALA A 205 24.20 2.45 6.92
C ALA A 205 25.69 2.26 6.55
N LYS A 206 26.61 2.63 7.44
CA LYS A 206 28.05 2.37 7.29
C LYS A 206 28.37 0.90 7.58
N VAL A 207 27.82 0.34 8.66
CA VAL A 207 27.97 -1.09 9.02
C VAL A 207 27.43 -2.01 7.91
N ALA A 208 26.30 -1.66 7.29
CA ALA A 208 25.72 -2.44 6.20
C ALA A 208 26.53 -2.39 4.90
N LYS A 209 27.28 -1.31 4.65
CA LYS A 209 28.21 -1.21 3.50
C LYS A 209 29.47 -2.05 3.74
N ASP A 210 30.02 -1.98 4.95
CA ASP A 210 31.23 -2.74 5.31
C ASP A 210 30.96 -4.26 5.33
N ALA A 211 29.74 -4.69 5.64
CA ALA A 211 29.35 -6.11 5.62
C ALA A 211 29.22 -6.73 4.21
N VAL A 212 29.11 -5.90 3.16
CA VAL A 212 28.98 -6.36 1.76
C VAL A 212 30.35 -6.55 1.09
N GLU A 213 31.42 -5.92 1.61
CA GLU A 213 32.77 -6.03 1.04
C GLU A 213 33.61 -7.21 1.56
N VAL A 214 33.14 -7.99 2.56
CA VAL A 214 33.95 -9.05 3.21
C VAL A 214 33.44 -10.47 2.93
N SER A 215 33.16 -10.80 1.66
CA SER A 215 32.96 -12.20 1.26
C SER A 215 33.92 -12.55 0.12
N PRO A 216 34.95 -13.40 0.35
CA PRO A 216 35.84 -13.81 -0.72
C PRO A 216 35.15 -14.85 -1.62
N ALA A 217 35.59 -14.86 -2.88
CA ALA A 217 35.14 -15.70 -3.99
C ALA A 217 35.26 -17.22 -3.73
#